data_AF-A0A060I2E1-F1
#
_entry.id   AF-A0A060I2E1-F1
#
_cell.length_a   1.000
_cell.length_b   1.000
_cell.length_c   1.000
_cell.angle_alpha   90.00
_cell.angle_beta   90.00
_cell.angle_gamma   90.00
#
_symmetry.space_group_name_H-M   'P 1'
#
loop_
_entity.id
_entity.type
_entity.pdbx_description
1 polymer ?
#
loop_
_entity_poly.entity_id
_entity_poly.type
_entity_poly.pdbx_seq_one_letter_code
_entity_poly.pdbx_strand_id
1 'polypeptide(L)'
;MECRWTAEQVSENLLFCRVPGERRCVVVRGMVYGLAAVILPTLIIAHPHSAASQTMLSCAGRSDVVKFLDRNFTEKLTAVGLINQNSVLEVYAAKSGTWTLVVTDVHGISCILLSGDSWDSMPALPGLAT
;
A
#
# COMPACT_ATOMS: atom_id res chain seq x y z
N MET A 1 -11.57 1.43 19.46
CA MET A 1 -10.44 1.46 18.53
C MET A 1 -11.12 1.48 17.18
N GLU A 2 -11.54 2.66 16.74
CA GLU A 2 -12.46 2.79 15.61
C GLU A 2 -11.93 3.89 14.70
N CYS A 3 -11.56 3.54 13.47
CA CYS A 3 -11.45 4.52 12.40
C CYS A 3 -12.86 4.74 11.86
N ARG A 4 -13.57 5.75 12.38
CA ARG A 4 -14.85 6.18 11.84
C ARG A 4 -14.57 7.23 10.75
N TRP A 5 -14.85 6.88 9.50
CA TRP A 5 -14.85 7.82 8.39
C TRP A 5 -16.13 8.65 8.43
N THR A 6 -16.03 9.97 8.59
CA THR A 6 -17.15 10.89 8.34
C THR A 6 -17.01 11.46 6.93
N ALA A 7 -18.05 11.30 6.12
CA ALA A 7 -18.07 11.55 4.67
C ALA A 7 -17.94 13.03 4.24
N GLU A 8 -17.47 13.94 5.10
CA GLU A 8 -17.57 15.39 4.90
C GLU A 8 -16.26 16.10 4.48
N GLN A 9 -15.16 15.37 4.21
CA GLN A 9 -13.82 15.97 4.06
C GLN A 9 -13.08 15.69 2.73
N VAL A 10 -13.80 15.58 1.61
CA VAL A 10 -13.18 15.61 0.28
C VAL A 10 -13.17 17.06 -0.22
N SER A 11 -12.29 17.93 0.29
CA SER A 11 -12.05 19.21 -0.41
C SER A 11 -10.77 19.99 -0.07
N GLU A 12 -10.15 19.85 1.11
CA GLU A 12 -8.97 20.69 1.41
C GLU A 12 -7.82 19.89 2.04
N ASN A 13 -6.64 20.15 1.50
CA ASN A 13 -5.42 19.35 1.50
C ASN A 13 -4.70 19.32 2.87
N LEU A 14 -5.38 18.93 3.95
CA LEU A 14 -4.81 18.78 5.30
C LEU A 14 -5.07 17.38 5.85
N LEU A 15 -4.05 16.52 5.76
CA LEU A 15 -3.99 15.26 6.50
C LEU A 15 -3.34 15.52 7.87
N PHE A 16 -4.14 15.51 8.94
CA PHE A 16 -3.64 15.39 10.30
C PHE A 16 -3.55 13.90 10.68
N CYS A 17 -2.35 13.33 10.67
CA CYS A 17 -2.08 12.04 11.31
C CYS A 17 -1.75 12.28 12.79
N ARG A 18 -2.69 12.03 13.70
CA ARG A 18 -2.38 11.99 15.14
C ARG A 18 -1.82 10.62 15.49
N VAL A 19 -0.50 10.45 15.37
CA VAL A 19 0.21 9.27 15.90
C VAL A 19 0.24 9.38 17.44
N PRO A 20 -0.20 8.37 18.19
CA PRO A 20 -0.08 8.38 19.64
C PRO A 20 1.36 7.97 20.01
N GLY A 21 2.16 8.92 20.54
CA GLY A 21 3.40 8.58 21.26
C GLY A 21 4.67 9.36 20.92
N GLU A 22 4.74 10.08 19.78
CA GLU A 22 6.01 10.69 19.36
C GLU A 22 6.09 12.18 19.74
N ARG A 23 6.97 12.51 20.70
CA ARG A 23 7.20 13.86 21.23
C ARG A 23 8.39 14.54 20.53
N ARG A 24 8.15 15.42 19.55
CA ARG A 24 8.82 16.73 19.31
C ARG A 24 8.30 17.40 18.04
N CYS A 25 7.62 18.55 18.13
CA CYS A 25 8.09 19.95 18.31
C CYS A 25 8.46 20.62 16.97
N VAL A 26 7.55 21.45 16.45
CA VAL A 26 7.89 22.49 15.47
C VAL A 26 7.83 23.84 16.16
N VAL A 27 8.96 24.54 16.12
CA VAL A 27 9.23 25.83 16.76
C VAL A 27 8.38 26.92 16.11
N VAL A 28 7.56 27.58 16.93
CA VAL A 28 6.78 28.77 16.54
C VAL A 28 7.72 29.92 16.18
N ARG A 29 7.62 30.36 14.93
CA ARG A 29 8.13 31.63 14.37
C ARG A 29 7.89 32.78 15.35
N GLY A 30 8.92 33.25 16.06
CA GLY A 30 8.73 34.29 17.07
C GLY A 30 9.94 35.11 17.50
N MET A 31 11.10 35.00 16.85
CA MET A 31 12.20 35.95 17.07
C MET A 31 12.52 36.68 15.76
N VAL A 32 11.52 37.45 15.38
CA VAL A 32 11.52 38.42 14.31
C VAL A 32 12.46 39.58 14.72
N TYR A 33 13.40 39.92 13.84
CA TYR A 33 14.21 41.15 13.84
C TYR A 33 15.35 41.37 14.85
N GLY A 34 16.33 40.48 14.93
CA GLY A 34 17.62 40.83 15.55
C GLY A 34 18.76 40.04 14.94
N LEU A 35 19.73 40.74 14.35
CA LEU A 35 20.98 40.20 13.78
C LEU A 35 20.87 39.64 12.35
N ALA A 36 20.49 40.53 11.43
CA ALA A 36 20.89 40.46 10.03
C ALA A 36 22.42 40.65 9.92
N ALA A 37 23.22 39.58 10.06
CA ALA A 37 24.67 39.63 9.79
C ALA A 37 25.36 38.26 9.59
N VAL A 38 24.65 37.20 9.18
CA VAL A 38 25.29 35.92 8.78
C VAL A 38 24.60 35.40 7.53
N ILE A 39 24.92 36.02 6.39
CA ILE A 39 24.41 35.68 5.08
C ILE A 39 25.61 35.16 4.28
N LEU A 40 25.58 33.89 3.79
CA LEU A 40 26.38 33.30 2.68
C LEU A 40 27.12 31.94 2.87
N PRO A 41 26.68 30.97 3.70
CA PRO A 41 26.78 29.59 3.16
C PRO A 41 25.58 28.66 3.40
N THR A 42 24.48 29.12 4.01
CA THR A 42 23.36 28.24 4.43
C THR A 42 22.33 27.91 3.34
N LEU A 43 22.59 28.21 2.07
CA LEU A 43 21.60 28.09 0.98
C LEU A 43 21.46 26.70 0.32
N ILE A 44 22.18 25.65 0.77
CA ILE A 44 22.20 24.35 0.07
C ILE A 44 21.25 23.29 0.67
N ILE A 45 20.65 23.51 1.85
CA ILE A 45 19.91 22.44 2.56
C ILE A 45 18.38 22.43 2.30
N ALA A 46 17.88 23.26 1.37
CA ALA A 46 16.45 23.36 1.07
C ALA A 46 16.00 22.53 -0.15
N HIS A 47 16.59 21.35 -0.37
CA HIS A 47 16.08 20.42 -1.37
C HIS A 47 14.95 19.60 -0.74
N PRO A 48 13.67 19.74 -1.15
CA PRO A 48 12.62 18.84 -0.72
C PRO A 48 12.95 17.44 -1.25
N HIS A 49 13.48 16.58 -0.38
CA HIS A 49 13.56 15.16 -0.69
C HIS A 49 12.14 14.63 -0.63
N SER A 50 11.55 14.39 -1.81
CA SER A 50 10.26 13.72 -1.89
C SER A 50 10.43 12.33 -1.29
N ALA A 51 9.97 12.15 -0.05
CA ALA A 51 9.84 10.83 0.55
C ALA A 51 8.72 10.11 -0.20
N ALA A 52 9.06 9.49 -1.34
CA ALA A 52 8.16 8.56 -1.99
C ALA A 52 8.00 7.37 -1.04
N SER A 53 6.86 7.28 -0.37
CA SER A 53 6.42 6.06 0.30
C SER A 53 6.11 5.02 -0.78
N GLN A 54 7.16 4.44 -1.37
CA GLN A 54 7.05 3.30 -2.25
C GLN A 54 6.69 2.12 -1.35
N THR A 55 5.42 1.73 -1.33
CA THR A 55 5.07 0.38 -0.87
C THR A 55 5.93 -0.58 -1.69
N MET A 56 6.92 -1.22 -1.06
CA MET A 56 7.79 -2.16 -1.75
C MET A 56 6.95 -3.36 -2.17
N LEU A 57 6.45 -3.31 -3.40
CA LEU A 57 5.80 -4.45 -4.02
C LEU A 57 6.88 -5.46 -4.37
N SER A 58 6.73 -6.67 -3.83
CA SER A 58 7.61 -7.78 -4.16
C SER A 58 7.19 -8.35 -5.51
N CYS A 59 7.95 -8.03 -6.55
CA CYS A 59 7.67 -8.42 -7.93
C CYS A 59 8.71 -9.43 -8.44
N ALA A 60 8.25 -10.41 -9.21
CA ALA A 60 9.10 -11.37 -9.91
C ALA A 60 8.37 -11.90 -11.15
N GLY A 61 9.00 -12.79 -11.92
CA GLY A 61 8.29 -13.51 -12.98
C GLY A 61 7.14 -14.33 -12.40
N ARG A 62 6.00 -14.36 -13.09
CA ARG A 62 4.78 -15.04 -12.62
C ARG A 62 5.04 -16.48 -12.18
N SER A 63 5.85 -17.22 -12.93
CA SER A 63 6.20 -18.60 -12.57
C SER A 63 6.89 -18.72 -11.22
N ASP A 64 7.71 -17.74 -10.87
CA ASP A 64 8.49 -17.76 -9.64
C ASP A 64 7.61 -17.38 -8.45
N VAL A 65 6.73 -16.39 -8.62
CA VAL A 65 5.71 -16.04 -7.63
C VAL A 65 4.78 -17.24 -7.36
N VAL A 66 4.24 -17.87 -8.41
CA VAL A 66 3.36 -19.04 -8.26
C VAL A 66 4.07 -20.20 -7.56
N LYS A 67 5.31 -20.51 -7.95
CA LYS A 67 6.10 -21.56 -7.28
C LYS A 67 6.39 -21.22 -5.83
N PHE A 68 6.68 -19.94 -5.54
CA PHE A 68 6.93 -19.47 -4.18
C PHE A 68 5.68 -19.62 -3.30
N LEU A 69 4.52 -19.18 -3.77
CA LEU A 69 3.25 -19.28 -3.04
C LEU A 69 2.84 -20.74 -2.81
N ASP A 70 2.99 -21.59 -3.83
CA ASP A 70 2.71 -23.00 -3.70
C ASP A 70 3.62 -23.69 -2.68
N ARG A 71 4.94 -23.45 -2.75
CA ARG A 71 5.91 -24.13 -1.89
C ARG A 71 5.86 -23.70 -0.44
N ASN A 72 5.64 -22.42 -0.18
CA ASN A 72 5.72 -21.86 1.18
C ASN A 72 4.37 -21.83 1.89
N PHE A 73 3.27 -21.64 1.15
CA PHE A 73 1.95 -21.44 1.73
C PHE A 73 0.92 -22.47 1.25
N THR A 74 1.27 -23.32 0.27
CA THR A 74 0.31 -24.24 -0.39
C THR A 74 -0.86 -23.51 -1.04
N GLU A 75 -0.64 -22.23 -1.40
CA GLU A 75 -1.68 -21.41 -2.00
C GLU A 75 -1.83 -21.72 -3.49
N LYS A 76 -3.08 -21.87 -3.92
CA LYS A 76 -3.45 -22.17 -5.31
C LYS A 76 -4.34 -21.06 -5.85
N LEU A 77 -4.25 -20.83 -7.16
CA LEU A 77 -5.07 -19.84 -7.84
C LEU A 77 -6.55 -20.15 -7.59
N THR A 78 -7.25 -19.21 -6.97
CA THR A 78 -8.64 -19.35 -6.52
C THR A 78 -9.56 -18.46 -7.34
N ALA A 79 -9.12 -17.25 -7.69
CA ALA A 79 -9.87 -16.35 -8.55
C ALA A 79 -8.93 -15.52 -9.44
N VAL A 80 -9.46 -15.06 -10.57
CA VAL A 80 -8.78 -14.15 -11.49
C VAL A 80 -9.78 -13.13 -12.04
N GLY A 81 -9.33 -11.91 -12.26
CA GLY A 81 -10.13 -10.85 -12.88
C GLY A 81 -9.25 -9.90 -13.68
N LEU A 82 -9.80 -9.31 -14.74
CA LEU A 82 -9.12 -8.24 -15.47
C LEU A 82 -9.26 -6.92 -14.68
N ILE A 83 -8.14 -6.24 -14.46
CA ILE A 83 -8.13 -4.90 -13.86
C ILE A 83 -8.22 -3.85 -14.96
N ASN A 84 -7.51 -4.09 -16.06
CA ASN A 84 -7.51 -3.27 -17.27
C ASN A 84 -7.05 -4.13 -18.46
N GLN A 85 -6.76 -3.51 -19.60
CA GLN A 85 -6.34 -4.21 -20.82
C GLN A 85 -4.94 -4.86 -20.73
N ASN A 86 -4.14 -4.47 -19.74
CA ASN A 86 -2.73 -4.83 -19.61
C ASN A 86 -2.39 -5.54 -18.31
N SER A 87 -3.36 -5.78 -17.42
CA SER A 87 -3.12 -6.51 -16.17
C SER A 87 -4.33 -7.25 -15.64
N VAL A 88 -4.03 -8.34 -14.93
CA VAL A 88 -4.98 -9.18 -14.22
C VAL A 88 -4.70 -9.15 -12.72
N LEU A 89 -5.77 -9.22 -11.94
CA LEU A 89 -5.77 -9.52 -10.52
C LEU A 89 -5.88 -11.04 -10.36
N GLU A 90 -4.97 -11.63 -9.62
CA GLU A 90 -4.97 -13.04 -9.25
C GLU A 90 -5.10 -13.15 -7.72
N VAL A 91 -5.97 -14.04 -7.26
CA VAL A 91 -6.11 -14.38 -5.84
C VAL A 91 -5.66 -15.81 -5.66
N TYR A 92 -4.65 -16.00 -4.81
CA TYR A 92 -4.16 -17.31 -4.39
C TYR A 92 -4.61 -17.56 -2.96
N ALA A 93 -5.09 -18.78 -2.68
CA ALA A 93 -5.50 -19.15 -1.34
C ALA A 93 -5.23 -20.64 -1.07
N ALA A 94 -5.00 -20.96 0.20
CA ALA A 94 -4.77 -22.30 0.70
C ALA A 94 -5.91 -22.77 1.58
N LYS A 95 -6.06 -24.09 1.72
CA LYS A 95 -7.03 -24.68 2.66
C LYS A 95 -6.73 -24.37 4.12
N SER A 96 -5.49 -23.98 4.45
CA SER A 96 -5.08 -23.49 5.76
C SER A 96 -5.68 -22.12 6.11
N GLY A 97 -6.21 -21.40 5.11
CA GLY A 97 -6.73 -20.04 5.27
C GLY A 97 -5.75 -18.94 4.89
N THR A 98 -4.50 -19.25 4.51
CA THR A 98 -3.59 -18.22 3.99
C THR A 98 -4.05 -17.78 2.59
N TRP A 99 -3.81 -16.52 2.25
CA TRP A 99 -4.10 -15.98 0.94
C TRP A 99 -3.14 -14.86 0.54
N THR A 100 -2.97 -14.71 -0.78
CA THR A 100 -2.16 -13.67 -1.40
C THR A 100 -2.87 -13.09 -2.62
N LEU A 101 -2.85 -11.77 -2.73
CA LEU A 101 -3.41 -11.00 -3.84
C LEU A 101 -2.26 -10.48 -4.70
N VAL A 102 -2.28 -10.86 -5.97
CA VAL A 102 -1.20 -10.64 -6.95
C VAL A 102 -1.76 -9.88 -8.14
N VAL A 103 -0.99 -8.93 -8.66
CA VAL A 103 -1.26 -8.33 -9.98
C VAL A 103 -0.22 -8.83 -10.96
N THR A 104 -0.67 -9.29 -12.11
CA THR A 104 0.19 -9.73 -13.19
C THR A 104 -0.05 -8.92 -14.44
N ASP A 105 1.02 -8.40 -15.03
CA ASP A 105 0.97 -7.67 -16.29
C ASP A 105 1.10 -8.60 -17.52
N VAL A 106 0.93 -8.02 -18.71
CA VAL A 106 1.10 -8.72 -20.00
C VAL A 106 2.54 -9.15 -20.30
N HIS A 107 3.52 -8.63 -19.57
CA HIS A 107 4.93 -9.04 -19.68
C HIS A 107 5.26 -10.25 -18.79
N GLY A 108 4.27 -10.72 -18.01
CA GLY A 108 4.44 -11.86 -17.11
C GLY A 108 5.14 -11.51 -15.80
N ILE A 109 5.22 -10.22 -15.45
CA ILE A 109 5.68 -9.78 -14.14
C ILE A 109 4.49 -9.77 -13.18
N SER A 110 4.67 -10.42 -12.04
CA SER A 110 3.69 -10.56 -10.98
C SER A 110 4.18 -9.88 -9.71
N CYS A 111 3.35 -9.01 -9.14
CA CYS A 111 3.63 -8.28 -7.91
C CYS A 111 2.64 -8.67 -6.81
N ILE A 112 3.16 -9.05 -5.64
CA ILE A 112 2.34 -9.28 -4.45
C ILE A 112 1.87 -7.92 -3.92
N LEU A 113 0.57 -7.69 -3.92
CA LEU A 113 -0.03 -6.47 -3.38
C LEU A 113 -0.34 -6.60 -1.89
N LEU A 114 -0.96 -7.70 -1.50
CA LEU A 114 -1.42 -7.98 -0.14
C LEU A 114 -1.33 -9.48 0.14
N SER A 115 -1.15 -9.82 1.40
CA SER A 115 -1.21 -11.21 1.89
C SER A 115 -1.82 -11.21 3.28
N GLY A 116 -2.36 -12.35 3.69
CA GLY A 116 -2.93 -12.52 5.00
C GLY A 116 -3.43 -13.93 5.25
N ASP A 117 -4.24 -14.05 6.30
CA ASP A 117 -4.81 -15.31 6.76
C ASP A 117 -6.35 -15.23 6.77
N SER A 118 -6.98 -16.30 7.24
CA SER A 118 -8.44 -16.41 7.42
C SER A 118 -9.24 -16.25 6.13
N TRP A 119 -8.74 -16.80 5.02
CA TRP A 119 -9.49 -16.93 3.78
C TRP A 119 -10.72 -17.83 3.96
N ASP A 120 -11.86 -17.38 3.43
CA ASP A 120 -13.09 -18.17 3.37
C ASP A 120 -13.71 -18.05 1.98
N SER A 121 -14.27 -19.16 1.49
CA SER A 121 -14.99 -19.18 0.22
C SER A 121 -16.46 -18.86 0.48
N MET A 122 -16.96 -17.80 -0.15
CA MET A 122 -18.40 -17.53 -0.08
C MET A 122 -19.17 -18.67 -0.77
N PRO A 123 -20.18 -19.27 -0.11
CA PRO A 123 -21.03 -20.25 -0.74
C PRO A 123 -21.77 -19.60 -1.91
N ALA A 124 -21.92 -20.35 -3.01
CA ALA A 124 -22.73 -19.89 -4.13
C ALA A 124 -24.17 -19.66 -3.65
N LEU A 125 -24.68 -18.44 -3.80
CA LEU A 125 -26.07 -18.13 -3.50
C LEU A 125 -26.96 -18.76 -4.58
N PRO A 126 -27.90 -19.66 -4.22
CA PRO A 126 -28.83 -20.21 -5.18
C PRO A 126 -29.66 -19.10 -5.82
N GLY A 127 -29.61 -18.98 -7.15
CA GLY A 127 -30.39 -18.00 -7.92
C GLY A 127 -29.62 -16.79 -8.47
N LEU A 128 -28.33 -16.63 -8.15
CA LEU A 128 -27.45 -15.60 -8.73
C LEU A 128 -26.40 -16.16 -9.71
N ALA A 129 -26.30 -17.47 -9.83
CA ALA A 129 -25.54 -18.12 -10.89
C ALA A 129 -26.45 -18.28 -12.12
N THR A 130 -26.57 -17.21 -12.91
CA THR A 130 -27.17 -17.23 -14.25
C THR A 130 -26.08 -17.27 -15.31
#